data_AF-A0AAW6I6D7-F1
#
_entry.id   AF-A0AAW6I6D7-F1
#
_cell.length_a   1.000
_cell.length_b   1.000
_cell.length_c   1.000
_cell.angle_alpha   90.00
_cell.angle_beta   90.00
_cell.angle_gamma   90.00
#
_symmetry.space_group_name_H-M   'P 1'
#
loop_
_entity.id
_entity.type
_entity.pdbx_description
1 polymer ?
#
loop_
_entity_poly.entity_id
_entity_poly.type
_entity_poly.pdbx_seq_one_letter_code
_entity_poly.pdbx_strand_id
1 'polypeptide(L)'
;MILVIEKMTPEFGQRFWEFIDEGKYENLQRKREDKEPVTELFRFLEPKNGFPVQIELLSKYPDVLGVPTGFHLTPIPVGEEIPSLSAILLDEEYYRHTIDSSIIEEGICIANPLSLLCLKVKAFLNLTEEKKINPNVRSADIKKHRDDVFKLLAMRIDPFTPVELSATMKDEMSVFINTMEESLPNQSLRDSLQRTDDDIRGFLGIMKEIFGIE
;
A
#
# COMPACT_ATOMS: atom_id res chain seq x y z
N MET A 1 -3.99 2.04 6.03
CA MET A 1 -5.35 2.10 5.47
C MET A 1 -5.26 2.77 4.12
N ILE A 2 -5.99 2.26 3.13
CA ILE A 2 -6.11 2.90 1.81
C ILE A 2 -7.59 3.23 1.63
N LEU A 3 -7.90 4.51 1.48
CA LEU A 3 -9.25 4.98 1.19
C LEU A 3 -9.51 4.86 -0.31
N VAL A 4 -10.65 4.27 -0.67
CA VAL A 4 -11.06 4.09 -2.06
C VAL A 4 -12.19 5.07 -2.34
N ILE A 5 -11.95 6.03 -3.24
CA ILE A 5 -12.93 7.06 -3.58
C ILE A 5 -13.32 6.90 -5.05
N GLU A 6 -14.53 6.39 -5.30
CA GLU A 6 -15.03 6.15 -6.66
C GLU A 6 -15.61 7.41 -7.32
N LYS A 7 -16.07 8.37 -6.51
CA LYS A 7 -16.64 9.64 -6.98
C LYS A 7 -16.00 10.81 -6.25
N MET A 8 -14.98 11.36 -6.86
CA MET A 8 -14.52 12.70 -6.54
C MET A 8 -15.59 13.65 -7.09
N THR A 9 -16.31 14.34 -6.21
CA THR A 9 -17.20 15.44 -6.60
C THR A 9 -16.58 16.76 -6.16
N PRO A 10 -16.97 17.92 -6.73
CA PRO A 10 -16.51 19.21 -6.26
C PRO A 10 -16.76 19.43 -4.74
N GLU A 11 -17.87 18.93 -4.22
CA GLU A 11 -18.21 19.00 -2.80
C GLU A 11 -17.24 18.16 -1.95
N PHE A 12 -16.85 16.99 -2.44
CA PHE A 12 -15.80 16.19 -1.78
C PHE A 12 -14.48 16.97 -1.75
N GLY A 13 -14.06 17.53 -2.89
CA GLY A 13 -12.84 18.34 -2.98
C GLY A 13 -12.83 19.46 -1.95
N GLN A 14 -13.93 20.23 -1.87
CA GLN A 14 -14.08 21.28 -0.88
C GLN A 14 -13.93 20.77 0.56
N ARG A 15 -14.66 19.70 0.92
CA ARG A 15 -14.59 19.13 2.29
C ARG A 15 -13.23 18.55 2.62
N PHE A 16 -12.56 17.96 1.64
CA PHE A 16 -11.20 17.48 1.82
C PHE A 16 -10.25 18.63 2.14
N TRP A 17 -10.33 19.74 1.42
CA TRP A 17 -9.50 20.91 1.71
C TRP A 17 -9.84 21.57 3.06
N GLU A 18 -11.11 21.61 3.46
CA GLU A 18 -11.51 22.04 4.81
C GLU A 18 -10.87 21.14 5.88
N PHE A 19 -10.85 19.82 5.67
CA PHE A 19 -10.17 18.87 6.56
C PHE A 19 -8.65 19.11 6.63
N ILE A 20 -8.01 19.37 5.48
CA ILE A 20 -6.58 19.71 5.44
C ILE A 20 -6.29 21.03 6.19
N ASP A 21 -7.12 22.07 6.02
CA ASP A 21 -6.96 23.32 6.79
C ASP A 21 -7.18 23.10 8.29
N GLU A 22 -8.23 22.35 8.66
CA GLU A 22 -8.55 22.08 10.06
C GLU A 22 -7.41 21.31 10.74
N GLY A 23 -6.86 20.31 10.05
CA GLY A 23 -5.71 19.53 10.50
C GLY A 23 -4.41 20.32 10.56
N LYS A 24 -4.35 21.52 9.97
CA LYS A 24 -3.15 22.36 9.89
C LYS A 24 -1.93 21.59 9.38
N TYR A 25 -2.12 20.82 8.30
CA TYR A 25 -1.02 20.14 7.62
C TYR A 25 -0.03 21.19 7.10
N GLU A 26 1.24 21.07 7.50
CA GLU A 26 2.25 22.08 7.17
C GLU A 26 2.96 21.79 5.85
N ASN A 27 3.15 20.51 5.53
CA ASN A 27 3.92 20.10 4.37
C ASN A 27 3.00 19.41 3.34
N LEU A 28 2.60 20.21 2.35
CA LEU A 28 1.75 19.79 1.25
C LEU A 28 2.58 19.65 -0.02
N GLN A 29 2.63 18.44 -0.54
CA GLN A 29 3.46 18.09 -1.67
C GLN A 29 2.61 17.52 -2.80
N ARG A 30 3.09 17.68 -4.03
CA ARG A 30 2.50 17.04 -5.21
C ARG A 30 3.54 16.50 -6.17
N LYS A 31 3.19 15.43 -6.87
CA LYS A 31 3.92 14.91 -8.02
C LYS A 31 2.93 14.53 -9.11
N ARG A 32 3.19 15.03 -10.31
CA ARG A 32 2.40 14.73 -11.51
C ARG A 32 3.19 13.78 -12.39
N GLU A 33 2.55 12.71 -12.83
CA GLU A 33 3.11 11.86 -13.87
C GLU A 33 2.57 12.29 -15.23
N ASP A 34 3.47 12.59 -16.17
CA ASP A 34 3.11 13.00 -17.53
C ASP A 34 2.77 11.80 -18.44
N LYS A 35 2.24 10.70 -17.86
CA LYS A 35 1.75 9.52 -18.59
C LYS A 35 0.23 9.58 -18.70
N GLU A 36 -0.34 9.04 -19.76
CA GLU A 36 -1.80 9.00 -19.96
C GLU A 36 -2.42 7.72 -19.36
N PRO A 37 -3.49 7.79 -18.53
CA PRO A 37 -4.10 9.02 -18.04
C PRO A 37 -3.21 9.72 -17.00
N VAL A 38 -3.20 11.06 -17.03
CA VAL A 38 -2.40 11.87 -16.08
C VAL A 38 -2.81 11.55 -14.65
N THR A 39 -1.85 11.07 -13.87
CA THR A 39 -2.03 10.80 -12.43
C THR A 39 -1.28 11.82 -11.59
N GLU A 40 -1.88 12.25 -10.49
CA GLU A 40 -1.23 13.07 -9.49
C GLU A 40 -1.26 12.41 -8.12
N LEU A 41 -0.10 12.41 -7.48
CA LEU A 41 0.07 12.07 -6.08
C LEU A 41 0.13 13.36 -5.27
N PHE A 42 -0.81 13.54 -4.34
CA PHE A 42 -0.77 14.56 -3.30
C PHE A 42 -0.32 13.92 -2.00
N ARG A 43 0.55 14.60 -1.25
CA ARG A 43 0.97 14.18 0.09
C ARG A 43 0.78 15.33 1.07
N PHE A 44 0.15 15.03 2.20
CA PHE A 44 -0.08 15.96 3.29
C PHE A 44 0.55 15.38 4.55
N LEU A 45 1.49 16.11 5.13
CA LEU A 45 2.29 15.69 6.28
C LEU A 45 2.17 16.70 7.43
N GLU A 46 2.59 16.26 8.61
CA GLU A 46 2.80 17.12 9.79
C GLU A 46 1.52 17.88 10.19
N PRO A 47 0.41 17.17 10.51
CA PRO A 47 -0.78 17.82 11.03
C PRO A 47 -0.65 18.13 12.53
N LYS A 48 -1.62 18.88 13.05
CA LYS A 48 -1.89 18.96 14.49
C LYS A 48 -2.30 17.60 15.07
N ASN A 49 -2.18 17.47 16.39
CA ASN A 49 -2.61 16.26 17.11
C ASN A 49 -4.08 15.91 16.86
N GLY A 50 -4.36 14.61 16.72
CA GLY A 50 -5.72 14.09 16.46
C GLY A 50 -6.05 13.85 14.98
N PHE A 51 -5.11 14.14 14.07
CA PHE A 51 -5.27 13.95 12.63
C PHE A 51 -4.31 12.86 12.11
N PRO A 52 -4.61 12.24 10.94
CA PRO A 52 -3.72 11.27 10.32
C PRO A 52 -2.35 11.87 10.01
N VAL A 53 -1.29 11.29 10.58
CA VAL A 53 0.10 11.78 10.48
C VAL A 53 0.59 12.00 9.05
N GLN A 54 0.02 11.26 8.09
CA GLN A 54 0.28 11.38 6.67
C GLN A 54 -0.97 10.99 5.89
N ILE A 55 -1.32 11.79 4.89
CA ILE A 55 -2.33 11.46 3.89
C ILE A 55 -1.65 11.45 2.54
N GLU A 56 -1.87 10.37 1.80
CA GLU A 56 -1.48 10.27 0.40
C GLU A 56 -2.71 10.03 -0.44
N LEU A 57 -2.88 10.87 -1.45
CA LEU A 57 -4.00 10.82 -2.36
C LEU A 57 -3.47 10.66 -3.78
N LEU A 58 -3.70 9.48 -4.35
CA LEU A 58 -3.44 9.21 -5.75
C LEU A 58 -4.73 9.45 -6.55
N SER A 59 -4.70 10.39 -7.49
CA SER A 59 -5.86 10.75 -8.30
C SER A 59 -5.59 10.58 -9.79
N LYS A 60 -6.47 9.85 -10.47
CA LYS A 60 -6.58 9.81 -11.95
C LYS A 60 -7.38 10.99 -12.51
N TYR A 61 -8.02 11.78 -11.65
CA TYR A 61 -8.82 12.95 -12.01
C TYR A 61 -8.41 14.13 -11.12
N PRO A 62 -7.15 14.62 -11.24
CA PRO A 62 -6.59 15.63 -10.34
C PRO A 62 -7.38 16.94 -10.37
N ASP A 63 -7.97 17.28 -11.52
CA ASP A 63 -8.74 18.52 -11.70
C ASP A 63 -9.94 18.63 -10.76
N VAL A 64 -10.50 17.49 -10.33
CA VAL A 64 -11.69 17.46 -9.46
C VAL A 64 -11.39 17.92 -8.05
N LEU A 65 -10.16 17.74 -7.57
CA LEU A 65 -9.75 18.26 -6.26
C LEU A 65 -9.68 19.78 -6.28
N GLY A 66 -9.26 20.36 -7.41
CA GLY A 66 -8.79 21.74 -7.47
C GLY A 66 -7.67 22.03 -6.46
N VAL A 67 -7.13 23.24 -6.49
CA VAL A 67 -6.33 23.77 -5.37
C VAL A 67 -6.98 25.09 -4.97
N PRO A 68 -7.56 25.20 -3.74
CA PRO A 68 -8.15 26.43 -3.28
C PRO A 68 -7.11 27.53 -3.16
N THR A 69 -7.55 28.78 -3.29
CA THR A 69 -6.71 29.94 -3.06
C THR A 69 -6.15 29.92 -1.63
N GLY A 70 -4.82 30.01 -1.48
CA GLY A 70 -4.14 30.03 -0.18
C GLY A 70 -3.37 28.75 0.18
N PHE A 71 -3.60 27.65 -0.55
CA PHE A 71 -2.76 26.46 -0.43
C PHE A 71 -1.62 26.49 -1.45
N HIS A 72 -0.40 26.23 -0.98
CA HIS A 72 0.78 26.13 -1.83
C HIS A 72 1.32 24.70 -1.81
N LEU A 73 1.06 23.97 -2.90
CA LEU A 73 1.61 22.64 -3.10
C LEU A 73 3.05 22.74 -3.61
N THR A 74 3.98 22.24 -2.81
CA THR A 74 5.38 22.12 -3.22
C THR A 74 5.58 20.86 -4.07
N PRO A 75 6.50 20.86 -5.05
CA PRO A 75 6.86 19.61 -5.73
C PRO A 75 7.49 18.62 -4.75
N ILE A 76 7.16 17.33 -4.84
CA ILE A 76 7.94 16.29 -4.15
C ILE A 76 9.39 16.40 -4.64
N PRO A 77 10.38 16.55 -3.74
CA PRO A 77 11.79 16.67 -4.08
C PRO A 77 12.27 15.61 -5.08
N VAL A 78 13.06 16.04 -6.06
CA VAL A 78 13.67 15.14 -7.05
C VAL A 78 14.64 14.21 -6.32
N GLY A 79 14.40 12.90 -6.42
CA GLY A 79 15.17 11.86 -5.72
C GLY A 79 14.50 11.35 -4.44
N GLU A 80 13.40 11.95 -4.00
CA GLU A 80 12.56 11.35 -2.96
C GLU A 80 11.74 10.21 -3.57
N GLU A 81 11.88 9.01 -3.01
CA GLU A 81 11.16 7.82 -3.48
C GLU A 81 9.65 7.98 -3.22
N ILE A 82 8.84 7.74 -4.25
CA ILE A 82 7.40 7.58 -4.04
C ILE A 82 7.23 6.33 -3.16
N PRO A 83 6.44 6.38 -2.08
CA PRO A 83 6.20 5.22 -1.25
C PRO A 83 5.72 4.06 -2.11
N SER A 84 6.29 2.89 -1.81
CA SER A 84 6.12 1.65 -2.57
C SER A 84 4.66 1.37 -2.95
N LEU A 85 3.71 1.59 -2.02
CA LEU A 85 2.28 1.36 -2.28
C LEU A 85 1.67 2.32 -3.30
N SER A 86 1.99 3.62 -3.24
CA SER A 86 1.50 4.60 -4.21
C SER A 86 2.07 4.36 -5.60
N ALA A 87 3.32 3.91 -5.68
CA ALA A 87 3.93 3.49 -6.94
C ALA A 87 3.27 2.24 -7.52
N ILE A 88 2.85 1.29 -6.68
CA ILE A 88 2.15 0.08 -7.12
C ILE A 88 0.74 0.38 -7.60
N LEU A 89 0.01 1.30 -6.95
CA LEU A 89 -1.34 1.68 -7.38
C LEU A 89 -1.39 2.47 -8.71
N LEU A 90 -0.24 2.81 -9.29
CA LEU A 90 -0.14 3.27 -10.67
C LEU A 90 -0.28 2.13 -11.69
N ASP A 91 -0.03 0.89 -11.26
CA ASP A 91 -0.30 -0.30 -12.07
C ASP A 91 -1.81 -0.54 -12.17
N GLU A 92 -2.32 -0.67 -13.39
CA GLU A 92 -3.77 -0.77 -13.65
C GLU A 92 -4.38 -2.04 -13.04
N GLU A 93 -3.65 -3.15 -13.01
CA GLU A 93 -4.13 -4.42 -12.45
C GLU A 93 -4.31 -4.30 -10.94
N TYR A 94 -3.30 -3.75 -10.25
CA TYR A 94 -3.35 -3.50 -8.81
C TYR A 94 -4.37 -2.43 -8.43
N TYR A 95 -4.49 -1.38 -9.24
CA TYR A 95 -5.51 -0.36 -9.07
C TYR A 95 -6.91 -0.98 -9.13
N ARG A 96 -7.22 -1.72 -10.21
CA ARG A 96 -8.56 -2.32 -10.38
C ARG A 96 -8.89 -3.32 -9.30
N HIS A 97 -7.96 -4.21 -8.98
CA HIS A 97 -8.16 -5.15 -7.89
C HIS A 97 -8.50 -4.44 -6.56
N THR A 98 -7.80 -3.34 -6.25
CA THR A 98 -8.02 -2.57 -5.01
C THR A 98 -9.39 -1.88 -4.98
N ILE A 99 -9.84 -1.34 -6.12
CA ILE A 99 -11.16 -0.70 -6.23
C ILE A 99 -12.28 -1.74 -6.15
N ASP A 100 -12.21 -2.76 -7.00
CA ASP A 100 -13.27 -3.76 -7.17
C ASP A 100 -13.46 -4.62 -5.91
N SER A 101 -12.39 -4.80 -5.12
CA SER A 101 -12.40 -5.58 -3.89
C SER A 101 -12.59 -4.71 -2.64
N SER A 102 -12.86 -3.41 -2.77
CA SER A 102 -13.05 -2.52 -1.64
C SER A 102 -14.26 -2.89 -0.78
N ILE A 103 -14.19 -2.54 0.51
CA ILE A 103 -15.25 -2.82 1.50
C ILE A 103 -15.64 -1.54 2.23
N ILE A 104 -16.85 -1.50 2.75
CA ILE A 104 -17.31 -0.41 3.61
C ILE A 104 -17.09 -0.83 5.07
N GLU A 105 -16.19 -0.15 5.77
CA GLU A 105 -15.94 -0.29 7.21
C GLU A 105 -16.29 1.05 7.88
N GLU A 106 -17.20 1.04 8.86
CA GLU A 106 -17.69 2.24 9.58
C GLU A 106 -18.20 3.37 8.65
N GLY A 107 -18.79 3.01 7.52
CA GLY A 107 -19.29 3.98 6.53
C GLY A 107 -18.23 4.55 5.59
N ILE A 108 -17.00 4.03 5.65
CA ILE A 108 -15.86 4.44 4.82
C ILE A 108 -15.48 3.32 3.86
N CYS A 109 -15.34 3.64 2.57
CA CYS A 109 -14.86 2.69 1.58
C CYS A 109 -13.33 2.57 1.65
N ILE A 110 -12.84 1.37 1.97
CA ILE A 110 -11.43 1.06 2.15
C ILE A 110 -11.01 -0.14 1.30
N ALA A 111 -9.73 -0.20 0.93
CA ALA A 111 -9.15 -1.42 0.37
C ALA A 111 -9.29 -2.56 1.38
N ASN A 112 -9.80 -3.71 0.93
CA ASN A 112 -9.96 -4.85 1.82
C ASN A 112 -8.59 -5.41 2.26
N PRO A 113 -8.57 -6.27 3.29
CA PRO A 113 -7.32 -6.82 3.78
C PRO A 113 -6.53 -7.64 2.76
N LEU A 114 -7.21 -8.32 1.83
CA LEU A 114 -6.57 -9.10 0.77
C LEU A 114 -5.81 -8.20 -0.21
N SER A 115 -6.43 -7.11 -0.69
CA SER A 115 -5.77 -6.14 -1.57
C SER A 115 -4.58 -5.50 -0.87
N LEU A 116 -4.71 -5.18 0.42
CA LEU A 116 -3.57 -4.70 1.22
C LEU A 116 -2.45 -5.75 1.27
N LEU A 117 -2.77 -7.02 1.44
CA LEU A 117 -1.78 -8.11 1.46
C LEU A 117 -1.06 -8.21 0.11
N CYS A 118 -1.77 -8.24 -1.01
CA CYS A 118 -1.19 -8.27 -2.35
C CYS A 118 -0.28 -7.07 -2.61
N LEU A 119 -0.71 -5.86 -2.24
CA LEU A 119 0.11 -4.65 -2.37
C LEU A 119 1.40 -4.73 -1.53
N LYS A 120 1.34 -5.33 -0.34
CA LYS A 120 2.53 -5.52 0.52
C LYS A 120 3.50 -6.56 -0.04
N VAL A 121 2.98 -7.64 -0.62
CA VAL A 121 3.78 -8.64 -1.37
C VAL A 121 4.52 -7.97 -2.52
N LYS A 122 3.80 -7.23 -3.37
CA LYS A 122 4.41 -6.51 -4.50
C LYS A 122 5.47 -5.51 -4.04
N ALA A 123 5.20 -4.75 -2.99
CA ALA A 123 6.16 -3.80 -2.42
C ALA A 123 7.43 -4.48 -1.91
N PHE A 124 7.29 -5.62 -1.24
CA PHE A 124 8.42 -6.43 -0.80
C PHE A 124 9.28 -6.89 -1.99
N LEU A 125 8.66 -7.44 -3.04
CA LEU A 125 9.36 -7.94 -4.21
C LEU A 125 10.09 -6.82 -4.97
N ASN A 126 9.41 -5.71 -5.23
CA ASN A 126 9.97 -4.56 -5.91
C ASN A 126 11.20 -4.02 -5.17
N LEU A 127 11.09 -3.77 -3.85
CA LEU A 127 12.20 -3.25 -3.06
C LEU A 127 13.34 -4.27 -2.92
N THR A 128 13.03 -5.57 -2.91
CA THR A 128 14.05 -6.63 -2.84
C THR A 128 14.87 -6.70 -4.12
N GLU A 129 14.22 -6.58 -5.29
CA GLU A 129 14.93 -6.45 -6.57
C GLU A 129 15.72 -5.14 -6.65
N GLU A 130 15.08 -4.02 -6.33
CA GLU A 130 15.71 -2.71 -6.40
C GLU A 130 16.97 -2.64 -5.52
N LYS A 131 16.93 -3.26 -4.33
CA LYS A 131 18.08 -3.31 -3.42
C LYS A 131 19.33 -3.95 -4.03
N LYS A 132 19.19 -4.83 -5.03
CA LYS A 132 20.33 -5.48 -5.72
C LYS A 132 21.16 -4.49 -6.53
N ILE A 133 20.52 -3.41 -7.01
CA ILE A 133 21.15 -2.41 -7.89
C ILE A 133 21.23 -1.01 -7.23
N ASN A 134 20.36 -0.72 -6.28
CA ASN A 134 20.30 0.54 -5.55
C ASN A 134 20.67 0.31 -4.07
N PRO A 135 21.90 0.65 -3.65
CA PRO A 135 22.34 0.45 -2.27
C PRO A 135 21.57 1.32 -1.26
N ASN A 136 20.89 2.38 -1.71
CA ASN A 136 20.16 3.32 -0.85
C ASN A 136 18.83 2.75 -0.32
N VAL A 137 18.26 1.72 -0.96
CA VAL A 137 17.02 1.08 -0.49
C VAL A 137 17.23 0.57 0.94
N ARG A 138 16.36 0.96 1.87
CA ARG A 138 16.54 0.60 3.28
C ARG A 138 15.98 -0.80 3.55
N SER A 139 16.83 -1.69 4.09
CA SER A 139 16.39 -3.04 4.47
C SER A 139 15.27 -3.05 5.51
N ALA A 140 15.12 -1.97 6.30
CA ALA A 140 14.02 -1.81 7.23
C ALA A 140 12.65 -1.73 6.53
N ASP A 141 12.59 -1.09 5.37
CA ASP A 141 11.33 -0.94 4.61
C ASP A 141 10.92 -2.27 3.98
N ILE A 142 11.88 -3.03 3.44
CA ILE A 142 11.66 -4.41 2.96
C ILE A 142 11.11 -5.29 4.09
N LYS A 143 11.76 -5.27 5.26
CA LYS A 143 11.32 -6.05 6.43
C LYS A 143 9.93 -5.64 6.90
N LYS A 144 9.62 -4.34 6.92
CA LYS A 144 8.29 -3.84 7.27
C LYS A 144 7.20 -4.42 6.36
N HIS A 145 7.41 -4.41 5.05
CA HIS A 145 6.43 -4.99 4.11
C HIS A 145 6.25 -6.49 4.30
N ARG A 146 7.35 -7.23 4.46
CA ARG A 146 7.33 -8.66 4.80
C ARG A 146 6.51 -8.93 6.05
N ASP A 147 6.78 -8.20 7.13
CA ASP A 147 6.12 -8.43 8.42
C ASP A 147 4.63 -8.06 8.36
N ASP A 148 4.29 -7.01 7.61
CA ASP A 148 2.90 -6.61 7.34
C ASP A 148 2.12 -7.71 6.61
N VAL A 149 2.73 -8.45 5.66
CA VAL A 149 2.07 -9.58 4.97
C VAL A 149 1.63 -10.64 5.97
N PHE A 150 2.54 -11.09 6.84
CA PHE A 150 2.21 -12.10 7.85
C PHE A 150 1.18 -11.60 8.87
N LYS A 151 1.26 -10.33 9.28
CA LYS A 151 0.26 -9.72 10.18
C LYS A 151 -1.12 -9.66 9.54
N LEU A 152 -1.21 -9.26 8.28
CA LEU A 152 -2.48 -9.22 7.54
C LEU A 152 -3.08 -10.62 7.41
N LEU A 153 -2.26 -11.61 7.02
CA LEU A 153 -2.67 -13.00 6.95
C LEU A 153 -3.26 -13.47 8.28
N ALA A 154 -2.52 -13.32 9.37
CA ALA A 154 -2.90 -13.84 10.68
C ALA A 154 -4.11 -13.14 11.31
N MET A 155 -4.34 -11.86 10.99
CA MET A 155 -5.35 -11.04 11.67
C MET A 155 -6.61 -10.78 10.84
N ARG A 156 -6.52 -10.85 9.51
CA ARG A 156 -7.57 -10.30 8.63
C ARG A 156 -7.93 -11.19 7.44
N ILE A 157 -7.25 -12.31 7.24
CA ILE A 157 -7.56 -13.27 6.17
C ILE A 157 -8.12 -14.55 6.80
N ASP A 158 -9.22 -15.05 6.26
CA ASP A 158 -9.79 -16.33 6.68
C ASP A 158 -8.95 -17.48 6.12
N PRO A 159 -8.33 -18.33 6.97
CA PRO A 159 -7.46 -19.39 6.51
C PRO A 159 -8.17 -20.51 5.75
N PHE A 160 -9.50 -20.55 5.76
CA PHE A 160 -10.29 -21.62 5.14
C PHE A 160 -11.02 -21.19 3.86
N THR A 161 -10.93 -19.92 3.49
CA THR A 161 -11.60 -19.39 2.30
C THR A 161 -10.59 -19.26 1.16
N PRO A 162 -10.69 -20.08 0.09
CA PRO A 162 -9.86 -19.93 -1.09
C PRO A 162 -10.05 -18.56 -1.74
N VAL A 163 -8.94 -18.02 -2.26
CA VAL A 163 -8.90 -16.72 -2.90
C VAL A 163 -8.42 -16.88 -4.33
N GLU A 164 -9.24 -16.43 -5.28
CA GLU A 164 -8.86 -16.30 -6.67
C GLU A 164 -8.08 -15.00 -6.88
N LEU A 165 -6.82 -15.13 -7.30
CA LEU A 165 -5.96 -14.04 -7.72
C LEU A 165 -5.77 -14.09 -9.25
N SER A 166 -5.41 -12.95 -9.83
CA SER A 166 -4.92 -12.96 -11.22
C SER A 166 -3.63 -13.77 -11.35
N ALA A 167 -3.30 -14.18 -12.57
CA ALA A 167 -2.06 -14.91 -12.84
C ALA A 167 -0.83 -14.14 -12.33
N THR A 168 -0.75 -12.83 -12.59
CA THR A 168 0.34 -11.96 -12.12
C THR A 168 0.47 -11.98 -10.60
N MET A 169 -0.63 -11.72 -9.88
CA MET A 169 -0.60 -11.65 -8.42
C MET A 169 -0.31 -13.01 -7.79
N LYS A 170 -0.77 -14.10 -8.41
CA LYS A 170 -0.50 -15.47 -7.97
C LYS A 170 0.97 -15.85 -8.17
N ASP A 171 1.58 -15.48 -9.29
CA ASP A 171 3.01 -15.68 -9.53
C ASP A 171 3.84 -14.90 -8.51
N GLU A 172 3.49 -13.64 -8.25
CA GLU A 172 4.17 -12.81 -7.26
C GLU A 172 4.02 -13.36 -5.83
N MET A 173 2.83 -13.85 -5.48
CA MET A 173 2.60 -14.54 -4.22
C MET A 173 3.49 -15.79 -4.09
N SER A 174 3.61 -16.57 -5.17
CA SER A 174 4.44 -17.77 -5.21
C SER A 174 5.92 -17.43 -5.00
N VAL A 175 6.41 -16.38 -5.67
CA VAL A 175 7.78 -15.86 -5.47
C VAL A 175 8.00 -15.42 -4.03
N PHE A 176 7.03 -14.71 -3.44
CA PHE A 176 7.12 -14.28 -2.04
C PHE A 176 7.20 -15.47 -1.09
N ILE A 177 6.32 -16.47 -1.24
CA ILE A 177 6.29 -17.67 -0.41
C ILE A 177 7.63 -18.41 -0.50
N ASN A 178 8.12 -18.68 -1.71
CA ASN A 178 9.40 -19.37 -1.91
C ASN A 178 10.57 -18.60 -1.30
N THR A 179 10.60 -17.27 -1.48
CA THR A 179 11.61 -16.41 -0.85
C THR A 179 11.58 -16.51 0.67
N MET A 180 10.39 -16.59 1.27
CA MET A 180 10.23 -16.75 2.72
C MET A 180 10.69 -18.12 3.20
N GLU A 181 10.33 -19.20 2.49
CA GLU A 181 10.76 -20.57 2.79
C GLU A 181 12.28 -20.71 2.75
N GLU A 182 12.92 -20.18 1.69
CA GLU A 182 14.38 -20.18 1.54
C GLU A 182 15.10 -19.34 2.60
N SER A 183 14.41 -18.34 3.17
CA SER A 183 14.99 -17.49 4.21
C SER A 183 15.04 -18.16 5.59
N LEU A 184 14.36 -19.30 5.79
CA LEU A 184 14.31 -19.99 7.07
C LEU A 184 15.53 -20.90 7.30
N PRO A 185 16.10 -20.95 8.53
CA PRO A 185 15.66 -20.27 9.75
C PRO A 185 15.96 -18.77 9.76
N ASN A 186 15.01 -17.94 10.21
CA ASN A 186 15.11 -16.48 10.11
C ASN A 186 14.88 -15.76 11.46
N GLN A 187 15.95 -15.43 12.17
CA GLN A 187 15.84 -14.75 13.48
C GLN A 187 15.08 -13.43 13.39
N SER A 188 15.32 -12.63 12.35
CA SER A 188 14.66 -11.32 12.19
C SER A 188 13.16 -11.45 11.94
N LEU A 189 12.68 -12.55 11.35
CA LEU A 189 11.26 -12.81 11.13
C LEU A 189 10.62 -13.33 12.43
N ARG A 190 11.31 -14.25 13.13
CA ARG A 190 10.89 -14.75 14.44
C ARG A 190 10.70 -13.64 15.47
N ASP A 191 11.66 -12.73 15.57
CA ASP A 191 11.62 -11.62 16.53
C ASP A 191 10.47 -10.65 16.21
N SER A 192 10.25 -10.35 14.93
CA SER A 192 9.22 -9.38 14.52
C SER A 192 7.79 -9.93 14.69
N LEU A 193 7.59 -11.21 14.37
CA LEU A 193 6.30 -11.87 14.50
C LEU A 193 6.05 -12.46 15.89
N GLN A 194 7.10 -12.56 16.73
CA GLN A 194 7.07 -13.28 18.01
C GLN A 194 6.56 -14.72 17.83
N ARG A 195 7.14 -15.42 16.86
CA ARG A 195 6.75 -16.76 16.42
C ARG A 195 7.98 -17.61 16.11
N THR A 196 7.81 -18.94 16.16
CA THR A 196 8.87 -19.88 15.80
C THR A 196 8.98 -20.04 14.27
N ASP A 197 10.09 -20.62 13.78
CA ASP A 197 10.21 -20.92 12.34
C ASP A 197 9.14 -21.95 11.89
N ASP A 198 8.68 -22.82 12.80
CA ASP A 198 7.61 -23.80 12.50
C ASP A 198 6.23 -23.14 12.39
N ASP A 199 5.93 -22.16 13.25
CA ASP A 199 4.73 -21.33 13.12
C ASP A 199 4.74 -20.58 11.77
N ILE A 200 5.91 -20.05 11.37
CA ILE A 200 6.08 -19.34 10.09
C ILE A 200 5.85 -20.30 8.92
N ARG A 201 6.39 -21.53 8.96
CA ARG A 201 6.08 -22.56 7.95
C ARG A 201 4.58 -22.86 7.89
N GLY A 202 3.91 -22.90 9.04
CA GLY A 202 2.45 -23.03 9.11
C GLY A 202 1.73 -21.91 8.36
N PHE A 203 2.14 -20.65 8.57
CA PHE A 203 1.57 -19.52 7.82
C PHE A 203 1.82 -19.61 6.31
N LEU A 204 3.02 -20.04 5.89
CA LEU A 204 3.33 -20.24 4.48
C LEU A 204 2.50 -21.36 3.86
N GLY A 205 2.24 -22.45 4.59
CA GLY A 205 1.31 -23.50 4.18
C GLY A 205 -0.11 -22.99 4.01
N ILE A 206 -0.60 -22.18 4.96
CA ILE A 206 -1.91 -21.53 4.85
C ILE A 206 -1.98 -20.64 3.60
N MET A 207 -0.93 -19.85 3.31
CA MET A 207 -0.89 -19.04 2.08
C MET A 207 -0.95 -19.93 0.82
N LYS A 208 -0.21 -21.04 0.78
CA LYS A 208 -0.26 -21.99 -0.34
C LYS A 208 -1.67 -22.54 -0.56
N GLU A 209 -2.35 -22.94 0.51
CA GLU A 209 -3.73 -23.46 0.43
C GLU A 209 -4.72 -22.39 -0.04
N ILE A 210 -4.73 -21.21 0.58
CA ILE A 210 -5.69 -20.12 0.26
C ILE A 210 -5.52 -19.65 -1.19
N PHE A 211 -4.29 -19.47 -1.66
CA PHE A 211 -4.01 -18.93 -2.99
C PHE A 211 -3.88 -20.01 -4.07
N GLY A 212 -4.05 -21.30 -3.70
CA GLY A 212 -3.92 -22.45 -4.59
C GLY A 212 -2.54 -22.53 -5.25
N ILE A 213 -1.48 -22.34 -4.47
CA ILE A 213 -0.07 -22.39 -4.91
C ILE A 213 0.51 -23.74 -4.47
N GLU A 214 1.12 -24.45 -5.41
CA GLU A 214 1.78 -25.75 -5.18
C GLU A 214 3.21 -25.58 -4.63
#